data_AF-A0A8X6MAK3-F1
#
_entry.id   AF-A0A8X6MAK3-F1
#
_cell.length_a   1.000
_cell.length_b   1.000
_cell.length_c   1.000
_cell.angle_alpha   90.00
_cell.angle_beta   90.00
_cell.angle_gamma   90.00
#
_symmetry.space_group_name_H-M   'P 1'
#
loop_
_entity.id
_entity.type
_entity.pdbx_description
1 polymer ?
#
loop_
_entity_poly.entity_id
_entity_poly.type
_entity_poly.pdbx_seq_one_letter_code
_entity_poly.pdbx_strand_id
1 'polypeptide(L)'
;MNERFEDCYSFMTEETRDWLIDRMNECNLVELEHGPLKDAFDLLCPLPHDELKSCHDVVNKQLMERVKLAGTGQLGPDESAAFEAARKCVEPNVSFCIAFPDRCM
;
A
#
# COMPACT_ATOMS: atom_id res chain seq x y z
N MET A 1 -8.51 -3.12 15.35
CA MET A 1 -7.61 -3.76 14.35
C MET A 1 -6.29 -2.99 14.16
N ASN A 2 -5.86 -2.09 15.06
CA ASN A 2 -5.18 -0.87 14.59
C ASN A 2 -3.68 -0.66 14.88
N GLU A 3 -3.02 -1.39 15.77
CA GLU A 3 -1.62 -1.04 16.09
C GLU A 3 -0.61 -1.59 15.06
N ARG A 4 -0.85 -2.80 14.52
CA ARG A 4 0.09 -3.43 13.56
C ARG A 4 0.13 -2.72 12.20
N PHE A 5 -0.93 -2.02 11.82
CA PHE A 5 -1.01 -1.29 10.55
C PHE A 5 -0.23 0.03 10.66
N GLU A 6 -0.50 0.82 11.69
CA GLU A 6 0.14 2.12 11.92
C GLU A 6 1.66 2.01 12.09
N ASP A 7 2.11 1.04 12.90
CA ASP A 7 3.54 0.82 13.15
C ASP A 7 4.31 0.48 11.86
N CYS A 8 3.67 -0.24 10.95
CA CYS A 8 4.32 -0.66 9.72
C CYS A 8 4.51 0.52 8.75
N TYR A 9 3.51 1.40 8.66
CA TYR A 9 3.57 2.56 7.77
C TYR A 9 4.49 3.68 8.29
N SER A 10 4.88 3.66 9.56
CA SER A 10 5.84 4.62 10.14
C SER A 10 7.22 4.61 9.47
N PHE A 11 7.56 3.53 8.76
CA PHE A 11 8.82 3.36 8.05
C PHE A 11 8.78 3.84 6.60
N MET A 12 7.62 4.30 6.10
CA MET A 12 7.50 4.87 4.75
C MET A 12 7.78 6.37 4.77
N THR A 13 8.47 6.85 3.73
CA THR A 13 8.55 8.29 3.44
C THR A 13 7.21 8.79 2.93
N GLU A 14 7.00 10.10 3.00
CA GLU A 14 5.83 10.76 2.40
C GLU A 14 5.76 10.49 0.90
N GLU A 15 6.91 10.55 0.19
CA GLU A 15 6.97 10.26 -1.24
C GLU A 15 6.55 8.82 -1.58
N THR A 16 7.06 7.82 -0.86
CA THR A 16 6.68 6.42 -1.05
C THR A 16 5.18 6.22 -0.78
N ARG A 17 4.64 6.90 0.24
CA ARG A 17 3.22 6.82 0.62
C ARG A 17 2.30 7.43 -0.42
N ASP A 18 2.61 8.64 -0.87
CA ASP A 18 1.80 9.35 -1.86
C ASP A 18 1.85 8.61 -3.20
N TRP A 19 3.02 8.08 -3.57
CA TRP A 19 3.15 7.21 -4.73
C TRP A 19 2.22 6.00 -4.65
N LEU A 20 2.15 5.33 -3.50
CA LEU A 20 1.28 4.17 -3.33
C LEU A 20 -0.20 4.56 -3.48
N ILE A 21 -0.61 5.69 -2.89
CA ILE A 21 -1.97 6.23 -3.01
C ILE A 21 -2.31 6.52 -4.48
N ASP A 22 -1.40 7.17 -5.21
CA ASP A 22 -1.58 7.46 -6.64
C ASP A 22 -1.78 6.17 -7.45
N ARG A 23 -0.98 5.14 -7.20
CA ARG A 23 -1.10 3.85 -7.90
C ARG A 23 -2.40 3.12 -7.58
N MET A 24 -2.89 3.22 -6.35
CA MET A 24 -4.19 2.66 -5.97
C MET A 24 -5.33 3.45 -6.62
N ASN A 25 -5.23 4.78 -6.72
CA ASN A 25 -6.19 5.64 -7.43
C ASN A 25 -6.26 5.34 -8.94
N GLU A 26 -5.16 4.92 -9.57
CA GLU A 26 -5.17 4.47 -10.98
C GLU A 26 -6.11 3.27 -11.24
N CYS A 27 -6.44 2.50 -10.21
CA CYS A 27 -7.41 1.41 -10.31
C CYS A 27 -8.87 1.88 -10.37
N ASN A 28 -9.16 3.16 -10.09
CA ASN A 28 -10.49 3.77 -10.10
C ASN A 28 -11.54 3.02 -9.25
N LEU A 29 -11.13 2.39 -8.14
CA LEU A 29 -12.04 1.67 -7.25
C LEU A 29 -12.69 2.60 -6.21
N VAL A 30 -11.89 3.52 -5.67
CA VAL A 30 -12.27 4.58 -4.75
C VAL A 30 -11.25 5.70 -4.87
N GLU A 31 -11.66 6.93 -4.60
CA GLU A 31 -10.75 8.07 -4.53
C GLU A 31 -10.13 8.14 -3.13
N LEU A 32 -8.83 7.94 -3.07
CA LEU A 32 -8.02 8.01 -1.86
C LEU A 32 -7.33 9.36 -1.77
N GLU A 33 -7.45 10.03 -0.64
CA GLU A 33 -6.72 11.27 -0.37
C GLU A 33 -5.28 10.97 0.05
N HIS A 34 -4.35 11.85 -0.31
CA HIS A 34 -2.99 11.82 0.25
C HIS A 34 -3.05 12.06 1.76
N GLY A 35 -2.45 11.17 2.54
CA GLY A 35 -2.61 11.18 3.99
C GLY A 35 -2.18 9.87 4.63
N PRO A 36 -2.55 9.63 5.90
CA PRO A 36 -2.27 8.36 6.56
C PRO A 36 -2.87 7.18 5.77
N LEU A 37 -2.08 6.15 5.50
CA LEU A 37 -2.57 4.98 4.74
C LEU A 37 -3.72 4.25 5.45
N LYS A 38 -3.83 4.38 6.76
CA LYS A 38 -4.97 3.85 7.52
C LYS A 38 -6.30 4.30 6.95
N ASP A 39 -6.44 5.60 6.67
CA ASP A 39 -7.69 6.18 6.15
C ASP A 39 -7.99 5.62 4.75
N ALA A 40 -6.94 5.37 3.95
CA ALA A 40 -7.08 4.71 2.67
C ALA A 40 -7.53 3.25 2.79
N PHE A 41 -7.02 2.49 3.77
CA PHE A 41 -7.42 1.10 3.99
C PHE A 41 -8.86 0.99 4.52
N ASP A 42 -9.32 1.92 5.34
CA ASP A 42 -10.73 1.97 5.77
C ASP A 42 -11.69 2.11 4.58
N LEU A 43 -11.26 2.75 3.49
CA LEU A 43 -12.01 2.87 2.23
C LEU A 43 -11.84 1.67 1.29
N LEU A 44 -10.66 1.04 1.29
CA LEU A 44 -10.34 -0.07 0.39
C LEU A 44 -10.93 -1.41 0.85
N CYS A 45 -10.92 -1.69 2.15
CA CYS A 45 -11.28 -3.02 2.67
C CYS A 45 -12.77 -3.40 2.56
N PRO A 46 -13.73 -2.46 2.47
CA PRO A 46 -15.12 -2.76 2.12
C PRO A 46 -15.36 -3.09 0.63
N LEU A 47 -14.39 -2.89 -0.26
CA LEU A 47 -14.55 -3.12 -1.70
C LEU A 47 -14.71 -4.60 -2.04
N PRO A 48 -15.32 -4.93 -3.20
CA PRO A 48 -15.35 -6.29 -3.71
C PRO A 48 -13.94 -6.89 -3.79
N HIS A 49 -13.79 -8.09 -3.24
CA HIS A 49 -12.49 -8.75 -3.11
C HIS A 49 -11.82 -8.97 -4.48
N ASP A 50 -12.56 -9.38 -5.50
CA ASP A 50 -12.04 -9.57 -6.85
C ASP A 50 -11.46 -8.28 -7.46
N GLU A 51 -12.14 -7.16 -7.28
CA GLU A 51 -11.67 -5.83 -7.72
C GLU A 51 -10.44 -5.38 -6.94
N LEU A 52 -10.49 -5.43 -5.60
CA LEU A 52 -9.39 -5.03 -4.74
C LEU A 52 -8.13 -5.88 -4.98
N LYS A 53 -8.30 -7.20 -5.10
CA LYS A 53 -7.21 -8.13 -5.39
C LYS A 53 -6.57 -7.85 -6.74
N SER A 54 -7.38 -7.65 -7.78
CA SER A 54 -6.84 -7.37 -9.12
C SER A 54 -6.04 -6.08 -9.15
N CYS A 55 -6.52 -5.03 -8.47
CA CYS A 55 -5.77 -3.77 -8.34
C CYS A 55 -4.46 -3.99 -7.58
N HIS A 56 -4.53 -4.64 -6.41
CA HIS A 56 -3.36 -4.88 -5.58
C HIS A 56 -2.28 -5.71 -6.29
N ASP A 57 -2.66 -6.73 -7.06
CA ASP A 57 -1.69 -7.55 -7.81
C ASP A 57 -0.91 -6.71 -8.84
N VAL A 58 -1.51 -5.66 -9.41
CA VAL A 58 -0.84 -4.73 -10.32
C VAL A 58 0.08 -3.78 -9.54
N VAL A 59 -0.43 -3.16 -8.48
CA VAL A 59 0.35 -2.21 -7.65
C VAL A 59 1.53 -2.91 -6.99
N ASN A 60 1.36 -4.13 -6.50
CA ASN A 60 2.43 -4.92 -5.88
C ASN A 60 3.54 -5.27 -6.88
N LYS A 61 3.22 -5.57 -8.14
CA LYS A 61 4.24 -5.76 -9.19
C LYS A 61 5.07 -4.50 -9.41
N GLN A 62 4.42 -3.34 -9.50
CA GLN A 62 5.10 -2.05 -9.65
C GLN A 62 5.95 -1.73 -8.42
N LEU A 63 5.46 -2.03 -7.22
CA LEU A 63 6.18 -1.85 -5.97
C LEU A 63 7.45 -2.71 -5.93
N MET A 64 7.39 -3.97 -6.37
CA MET A 64 8.56 -4.85 -6.49
C MET A 64 9.61 -4.30 -7.47
N GLU A 65 9.18 -3.69 -8.58
CA GLU A 65 10.09 -3.04 -9.53
C GLU A 65 10.74 -1.81 -8.90
N ARG A 66 9.98 -1.03 -8.13
CA ARG A 66 10.47 0.18 -7.46
C ARG A 66 11.47 -0.13 -6.35
N VAL A 67 11.26 -1.20 -5.57
CA VAL A 67 12.26 -1.72 -4.61
C VAL A 67 13.57 -2.05 -5.32
N LYS A 68 13.51 -2.73 -6.47
CA LYS A 68 14.72 -3.06 -7.25
C LYS A 68 15.44 -1.82 -7.75
N LEU A 69 14.70 -0.82 -8.24
CA LEU A 69 15.25 0.46 -8.70
C LEU A 69 15.85 1.26 -7.54
N ALA A 70 15.18 1.31 -6.39
CA ALA A 70 15.66 2.00 -5.21
C ALA A 70 16.99 1.40 -4.71
N GLY A 71 17.15 0.08 -4.78
CA GLY A 71 18.40 -0.62 -4.47
C GLY A 71 19.58 -0.26 -5.39
N THR A 72 19.34 0.39 -6.53
CA THR A 72 20.40 0.95 -7.40
C THR A 72 20.83 2.37 -7.02
N GLY A 73 20.17 2.99 -6.02
CA GLY A 73 20.43 4.36 -5.57
C GLY A 73 19.81 5.45 -6.45
N GLN A 74 19.01 5.09 -7.46
CA GLN A 74 18.41 6.04 -8.40
C GLN A 74 17.24 6.86 -7.82
N LEU A 75 16.62 6.39 -6.74
CA LEU A 75 15.44 7.04 -6.13
C LEU A 75 15.80 7.83 -4.87
N GLY A 76 17.08 7.96 -4.52
CA GLY A 76 17.54 8.61 -3.31
C GLY A 76 17.91 7.63 -2.19
N PRO A 77 18.56 8.12 -1.12
CA PRO A 77 19.19 7.28 -0.10
C PRO A 77 18.19 6.53 0.79
N ASP A 78 17.00 7.08 1.02
CA ASP A 78 16.03 6.53 1.98
C ASP A 78 14.89 5.72 1.32
N GLU A 79 14.70 5.87 0.01
CA GLU A 79 13.59 5.25 -0.72
C GLU A 79 13.70 3.71 -0.78
N SER A 80 14.90 3.14 -0.76
CA SER A 80 15.03 1.67 -0.79
C SER A 80 14.47 1.01 0.46
N ALA A 81 14.70 1.61 1.63
CA ALA A 81 14.12 1.12 2.88
C ALA A 81 12.61 1.41 2.94
N ALA A 82 12.19 2.58 2.46
CA ALA A 82 10.79 2.98 2.44
C ALA A 82 9.93 2.09 1.53
N PHE A 83 10.35 1.80 0.30
CA PHE A 83 9.63 0.89 -0.61
C PHE A 83 9.63 -0.56 -0.10
N GLU A 84 10.70 -1.01 0.55
CA GLU A 84 10.71 -2.35 1.14
C GLU A 84 9.77 -2.44 2.35
N ALA A 85 9.71 -1.40 3.18
CA ALA A 85 8.74 -1.27 4.25
C ALA A 85 7.32 -1.27 3.68
N ALA A 86 7.04 -0.45 2.67
CA ALA A 86 5.75 -0.41 1.97
C ALA A 86 5.31 -1.81 1.53
N ARG A 87 6.20 -2.59 0.92
CA ARG A 87 5.88 -3.97 0.50
C ARG A 87 5.53 -4.86 1.69
N LYS A 88 6.30 -4.78 2.77
CA LYS A 88 6.05 -5.55 4.01
C LYS A 88 4.74 -5.15 4.69
N CYS A 89 4.23 -3.95 4.46
CA CYS A 89 3.00 -3.45 5.07
C CYS A 89 1.77 -3.68 4.19
N VAL A 90 1.83 -3.31 2.92
CA VAL A 90 0.70 -3.35 2.00
C VAL A 90 0.25 -4.78 1.74
N GLU A 91 1.19 -5.69 1.47
CA GLU A 91 0.86 -7.07 1.09
C GLU A 91 0.09 -7.81 2.19
N PRO A 92 0.50 -7.80 3.48
CA PRO A 92 -0.29 -8.41 4.55
C PRO A 92 -1.60 -7.69 4.82
N ASN A 93 -1.64 -6.36 4.69
CA ASN A 93 -2.82 -5.56 5.03
C ASN A 93 -3.92 -5.74 3.99
N VAL A 94 -3.58 -5.69 2.70
CA VAL A 94 -4.53 -6.02 1.63
C VAL A 94 -4.92 -7.50 1.72
N SER A 95 -3.95 -8.41 1.94
CA SER A 95 -4.27 -9.84 2.13
C SER A 95 -5.22 -10.08 3.30
N PHE A 96 -5.13 -9.27 4.36
CA PHE A 96 -6.03 -9.33 5.50
C PHE A 96 -7.44 -8.86 5.11
N CYS A 97 -7.58 -7.74 4.39
CA CYS A 97 -8.87 -7.26 3.88
C CYS A 97 -9.53 -8.29 2.95
N ILE A 98 -8.71 -8.93 2.13
CA ILE A 98 -9.09 -10.03 1.25
C ILE A 98 -9.60 -11.26 2.02
N ALA A 99 -8.85 -11.70 3.03
CA ALA A 99 -9.14 -12.94 3.76
C ALA A 99 -10.24 -12.78 4.82
N PHE A 100 -10.40 -11.58 5.37
CA PHE A 100 -11.30 -11.28 6.49
C PHE A 100 -12.04 -9.95 6.29
N PRO A 101 -12.87 -9.82 5.24
CA PRO A 101 -13.56 -8.57 4.90
C PRO A 101 -14.44 -8.06 6.06
N ASP A 102 -15.17 -8.94 6.75
CA ASP A 102 -16.02 -8.59 7.90
C ASP A 102 -15.25 -8.12 9.14
N ARG A 103 -13.94 -8.40 9.19
CA ARG A 103 -13.11 -7.99 10.33
C ARG A 103 -12.43 -6.65 10.09
N CYS A 104 -12.34 -6.23 8.83
CA CYS A 104 -11.77 -4.93 8.47
C CYS A 104 -12.66 -3.74 8.79
N MET A 105 -13.96 -3.96 9.04
CA MET A 105 -14.91 -2.95 9.51
C MET A 105 -14.95 -2.84 11.03
#